data_AF-A0A261KKG1-F1
#
_entry.id   AF-A0A261KKG1-F1
#
_cell.length_a   1.000
_cell.length_b   1.000
_cell.length_c   1.000
_cell.angle_alpha   90.00
_cell.angle_beta   90.00
_cell.angle_gamma   90.00
#
_symmetry.space_group_name_H-M   'P 1'
#
loop_
_entity.id
_entity.type
_entity.pdbx_description
1 polymer ?
#
loop_
_entity_poly.entity_id
_entity_poly.type
_entity_poly.pdbx_seq_one_letter_code
_entity_poly.pdbx_strand_id
1 'polypeptide(L)'
;MPKSLKPDAFFQAPGIILDVRSPAEYAQGHIPGAVSFPLFNNQERALVGTCYKQKGKDEAVELGLAIAGPKLADFVAHAKTLAPDRQVIIHCWRGGMRSASVGWLLETAGFNVTLLIGGYKGFRRWALSLFSVPQKIIVLGGMTGSGKTEILCALRNMGEQVLDLEALAKHRGSSFGALGLSPQPTNEQFWNLVAMEWAKFDRSQPVWVEAESKRIGVCRIPQEIFAQMEKATVIEISRSRQERVAFLVEIYGEAHINDLIAATERIRKRLGGVRAKETISFLREGNLAAASDLILHYYDKTYIYDLEKRSGTIYKVNVSGLSAVDAAILVQEKSEELRSQES
;
A
#
# COMPACT_ATOMS: atom_id res chain seq x y z
N MET A 1 -0.51 6.48 -35.37
CA MET A 1 -1.66 6.35 -34.46
C MET A 1 -1.21 5.42 -33.37
N PRO A 2 -1.14 5.90 -32.12
CA PRO A 2 -0.57 5.13 -31.02
C PRO A 2 -1.28 3.80 -30.83
N LYS A 3 -0.49 2.74 -30.59
CA LYS A 3 -1.03 1.44 -30.20
C LYS A 3 -1.83 1.62 -28.91
N SER A 4 -2.98 0.98 -28.79
CA SER A 4 -3.82 1.07 -27.59
C SER A 4 -3.99 -0.30 -26.94
N LEU A 5 -3.77 -0.41 -25.62
CA LEU A 5 -3.80 -1.66 -24.87
C LEU A 5 -4.81 -1.61 -23.72
N LYS A 6 -5.43 -2.76 -23.42
CA LYS A 6 -6.21 -2.99 -22.20
C LYS A 6 -5.27 -3.15 -20.99
N PRO A 7 -5.76 -2.95 -19.74
CA PRO A 7 -4.94 -3.04 -18.53
C PRO A 7 -4.02 -4.28 -18.43
N ASP A 8 -4.51 -5.48 -18.73
CA ASP A 8 -3.69 -6.72 -18.60
C ASP A 8 -2.46 -6.71 -19.52
N ALA A 9 -2.63 -6.26 -20.78
CA ALA A 9 -1.54 -6.15 -21.74
C ALA A 9 -0.71 -4.87 -21.55
N PHE A 10 -1.30 -3.85 -20.93
CA PHE A 10 -0.66 -2.56 -20.69
C PHE A 10 0.54 -2.67 -19.76
N PHE A 11 0.45 -3.48 -18.70
CA PHE A 11 1.55 -3.67 -17.76
C PHE A 11 2.71 -4.52 -18.28
N GLN A 12 2.51 -5.19 -19.43
CA GLN A 12 3.55 -5.95 -20.11
C GLN A 12 4.20 -5.17 -21.25
N ALA A 13 3.72 -3.96 -21.54
CA ALA A 13 4.30 -3.13 -22.57
C ALA A 13 5.63 -2.51 -22.07
N PRO A 14 6.63 -2.37 -22.96
CA PRO A 14 7.89 -1.71 -22.61
C PRO A 14 7.70 -0.19 -22.51
N GLY A 15 8.49 0.44 -21.65
CA GLY A 15 8.58 1.89 -21.54
C GLY A 15 8.05 2.46 -20.23
N ILE A 16 8.36 3.73 -20.01
CA ILE A 16 7.93 4.45 -18.81
C ILE A 16 6.43 4.80 -18.89
N ILE A 17 5.73 4.69 -17.78
CA ILE A 17 4.30 5.05 -17.69
C ILE A 17 4.20 6.55 -17.38
N LEU A 18 3.61 7.33 -18.29
CA LEU A 18 3.38 8.77 -18.16
C LEU A 18 1.89 9.05 -17.86
N ASP A 19 1.64 9.64 -16.69
CA ASP A 19 0.30 10.09 -16.29
C ASP A 19 0.09 11.56 -16.65
N VAL A 20 -0.71 11.81 -17.70
CA VAL A 20 -0.95 13.18 -18.20
C VAL A 20 -2.10 13.91 -17.50
N ARG A 21 -2.60 13.36 -16.38
CA ARG A 21 -3.57 14.02 -15.52
C ARG A 21 -2.93 15.17 -14.74
N SER A 22 -3.74 16.01 -14.11
CA SER A 22 -3.20 17.11 -13.31
C SER A 22 -2.47 16.60 -12.06
N PRO A 23 -1.56 17.41 -11.46
CA PRO A 23 -0.85 17.01 -10.25
C PRO A 23 -1.75 16.57 -9.09
N ALA A 24 -2.91 17.21 -8.90
CA ALA A 24 -3.88 16.81 -7.88
C ALA A 24 -4.54 15.46 -8.20
N GLU A 25 -4.88 15.19 -9.47
CA GLU A 25 -5.42 13.89 -9.91
C GLU A 25 -4.38 12.77 -9.68
N TYR A 26 -3.09 13.05 -9.90
CA TYR A 26 -1.99 12.10 -9.65
C TYR A 26 -1.72 11.85 -8.16
N ALA A 27 -1.68 12.92 -7.35
CA ALA A 27 -1.45 12.84 -5.90
C ALA A 27 -2.58 12.11 -5.17
N GLN A 28 -3.82 12.25 -5.65
CA GLN A 28 -4.96 11.51 -5.14
C GLN A 28 -4.79 10.00 -5.34
N GLY A 29 -4.21 9.57 -6.46
CA GLY A 29 -3.91 8.18 -6.77
C GLY A 29 -3.52 8.03 -8.23
N HIS A 30 -2.54 7.18 -8.51
CA HIS A 30 -1.95 6.93 -9.83
C HIS A 30 -1.60 5.46 -10.01
N ILE A 31 -1.34 5.05 -11.25
CA ILE A 31 -0.87 3.69 -11.54
C ILE A 31 0.51 3.52 -10.88
N PRO A 32 0.75 2.49 -10.05
CA PRO A 32 2.07 2.29 -9.46
C PRO A 32 3.16 2.20 -10.52
N GLY A 33 4.25 2.96 -10.35
CA GLY A 33 5.32 3.08 -11.33
C GLY A 33 5.10 4.17 -12.40
N ALA A 34 3.94 4.84 -12.43
CA ALA A 34 3.74 6.00 -13.29
C ALA A 34 4.54 7.21 -12.83
N VAL A 35 4.96 8.04 -13.78
CA VAL A 35 5.56 9.35 -13.57
C VAL A 35 4.53 10.42 -13.92
N SER A 36 4.38 11.40 -13.03
CA SER A 36 3.52 12.56 -13.27
C SER A 36 4.05 13.37 -14.45
N PHE A 37 3.25 13.46 -15.51
CA PHE A 37 3.62 14.15 -16.76
C PHE A 37 2.45 15.04 -17.24
N PRO A 38 2.03 16.02 -16.43
CA PRO A 38 0.73 16.67 -16.55
C PRO A 38 0.63 17.53 -17.82
N LEU A 39 -0.37 17.27 -18.67
CA LEU A 39 -0.69 18.15 -19.80
C LEU A 39 -1.18 19.53 -19.32
N PHE A 40 -1.89 19.55 -18.20
CA PHE A 40 -2.43 20.76 -17.57
C PHE A 40 -2.09 20.76 -16.08
N ASN A 41 -1.73 21.93 -15.56
CA ASN A 41 -1.69 22.12 -14.10
C ASN A 41 -3.12 22.07 -13.51
N ASN A 42 -3.24 22.15 -12.17
CA ASN A 42 -4.54 22.04 -11.51
C ASN A 42 -5.54 23.13 -11.91
N GLN A 43 -5.08 24.37 -12.10
CA GLN A 43 -5.94 25.50 -12.50
C GLN A 43 -6.38 25.37 -13.96
N GLU A 44 -5.45 25.10 -14.86
CA GLU A 44 -5.71 24.86 -16.29
C GLU A 44 -6.68 23.68 -16.49
N ARG A 45 -6.48 22.59 -15.74
CA ARG A 45 -7.36 21.42 -15.75
C ARG A 45 -8.78 21.79 -15.31
N ALA A 46 -8.92 22.67 -14.32
CA ALA A 46 -10.22 23.15 -13.85
C ALA A 46 -10.89 24.07 -14.88
N LEU A 47 -10.13 24.96 -15.53
CA LEU A 47 -10.62 25.85 -16.59
C LEU A 47 -11.14 25.06 -17.79
N VAL A 48 -10.32 24.15 -18.35
CA VAL A 48 -10.71 23.32 -19.50
C VAL A 48 -11.90 22.42 -19.14
N GLY A 49 -11.91 21.86 -17.93
CA GLY A 49 -13.02 21.04 -17.46
C GLY A 49 -14.34 21.81 -17.32
N THR A 50 -14.27 23.04 -16.81
CA THR A 50 -15.43 23.94 -16.69
C THR A 50 -15.93 24.37 -18.07
N CYS A 51 -15.03 24.74 -18.98
CA CYS A 51 -15.37 25.07 -20.36
C CYS A 51 -16.09 23.91 -21.04
N TYR A 52 -15.58 22.68 -20.91
CA TYR A 52 -16.21 21.48 -21.47
C TYR A 52 -17.64 21.28 -20.96
N LYS A 53 -17.87 21.52 -19.67
CA LYS A 53 -19.20 21.35 -19.06
C LYS A 53 -20.18 22.47 -19.47
N GLN A 54 -19.70 23.69 -19.62
CA GLN A 54 -20.56 24.88 -19.81
C GLN A 54 -20.77 25.26 -21.27
N LYS A 55 -19.72 25.13 -22.10
CA LYS A 55 -19.71 25.62 -23.48
C LYS A 55 -19.71 24.49 -24.50
N GLY A 56 -19.19 23.32 -24.13
CA GLY A 56 -19.17 22.14 -24.98
C GLY A 56 -17.77 21.69 -25.34
N LYS A 57 -17.70 20.68 -26.20
CA LYS A 57 -16.45 20.02 -26.55
C LYS A 57 -15.52 20.94 -27.34
N ASP A 58 -16.04 21.62 -28.35
CA ASP A 58 -15.20 22.31 -29.33
C ASP A 58 -14.47 23.51 -28.71
N GLU A 59 -15.18 24.33 -27.92
CA GLU A 59 -14.62 25.46 -27.17
C GLU A 59 -13.60 25.00 -26.13
N ALA A 60 -13.80 23.82 -25.52
CA ALA A 60 -12.84 23.25 -24.58
C ALA A 60 -11.58 22.74 -25.27
N VAL A 61 -11.70 22.25 -26.52
CA VAL A 61 -10.56 21.86 -27.34
C VAL A 61 -9.75 23.09 -27.74
N GLU A 62 -10.40 24.14 -28.23
CA GLU A 62 -9.73 25.40 -28.58
C GLU A 62 -8.98 25.99 -27.38
N LEU A 63 -9.64 26.07 -26.22
CA LEU A 63 -9.01 26.52 -24.98
C LEU A 63 -7.82 25.62 -24.58
N GLY A 64 -7.99 24.30 -24.69
CA GLY A 64 -6.94 23.33 -24.39
C GLY A 64 -5.72 23.49 -25.29
N LEU A 65 -5.92 23.73 -26.58
CA LEU A 65 -4.86 23.99 -27.55
C LEU A 65 -4.14 25.31 -27.27
N ALA A 66 -4.87 26.37 -26.95
CA ALA A 66 -4.28 27.67 -26.59
C ALA A 66 -3.39 27.57 -25.34
N ILE A 67 -3.77 26.75 -24.35
CA ILE A 67 -2.99 26.52 -23.13
C ILE A 67 -1.78 25.61 -23.38
N ALA A 68 -1.97 24.52 -24.13
CA ALA A 68 -0.93 23.51 -24.34
C ALA A 68 0.10 23.91 -25.40
N GLY A 69 -0.32 24.62 -26.45
CA GLY A 69 0.49 25.01 -27.61
C GLY A 69 1.84 25.63 -27.26
N PRO A 70 1.89 26.66 -26.40
CA PRO A 70 3.16 27.29 -25.98
C PRO A 70 4.14 26.35 -25.27
N LYS A 71 3.69 25.20 -24.76
CA LYS A 71 4.47 24.28 -23.92
C LYS A 71 4.91 23.01 -24.64
N LEU A 72 4.52 22.81 -25.91
CA LEU A 72 4.71 21.53 -26.60
C LEU A 72 6.19 21.16 -26.79
N ALA A 73 7.04 22.14 -27.11
CA ALA A 73 8.48 21.91 -27.29
C ALA A 73 9.14 21.43 -25.99
N ASP A 74 8.84 22.08 -24.86
CA ASP A 74 9.33 21.71 -23.54
C ASP A 74 8.81 20.32 -23.13
N PHE A 75 7.56 20.01 -23.48
CA PHE A 75 6.97 18.68 -23.24
C PHE A 75 7.77 17.58 -23.93
N VAL A 76 8.13 17.77 -25.20
CA VAL A 76 8.95 16.82 -25.95
C VAL A 76 10.35 16.71 -25.35
N ALA A 77 10.98 17.83 -24.99
CA ALA A 77 12.30 17.81 -24.36
C ALA A 77 12.29 17.04 -23.03
N HIS A 78 11.28 17.28 -22.18
CA HIS A 78 11.12 16.56 -20.91
C HIS A 78 10.88 15.06 -21.12
N ALA A 79 10.05 14.67 -22.10
CA ALA A 79 9.85 13.27 -22.43
C ALA A 79 11.15 12.57 -22.89
N LYS A 80 12.03 13.27 -23.62
CA LYS A 80 13.33 12.72 -24.04
C LYS A 80 14.26 12.46 -22.87
N THR A 81 14.20 13.30 -21.84
CA THR A 81 14.95 13.10 -20.59
C THR A 81 14.40 11.90 -19.80
N LEU A 82 13.08 11.76 -19.70
CA LEU A 82 12.44 10.68 -18.94
C LEU A 82 12.53 9.31 -19.62
N ALA A 83 12.46 9.27 -20.96
CA ALA A 83 12.46 8.05 -21.76
C ALA A 83 13.54 8.14 -22.85
N PRO A 84 14.83 7.96 -22.51
CA PRO A 84 15.93 8.03 -23.47
C PRO A 84 15.83 6.94 -24.56
N ASP A 85 15.25 5.79 -24.23
CA ASP A 85 14.96 4.67 -25.14
C ASP A 85 13.75 4.90 -26.07
N ARG A 86 13.07 6.04 -25.88
CA ARG A 86 11.90 6.48 -26.64
C ARG A 86 10.69 5.54 -26.54
N GLN A 87 10.61 4.69 -25.51
CA GLN A 87 9.44 3.85 -25.24
C GLN A 87 8.58 4.50 -24.15
N VAL A 88 7.35 4.87 -24.48
CA VAL A 88 6.44 5.50 -23.52
C VAL A 88 5.05 4.88 -23.56
N ILE A 89 4.47 4.79 -22.38
CA ILE A 89 3.12 4.34 -22.17
C ILE A 89 2.35 5.49 -21.54
N ILE A 90 1.22 5.91 -22.11
CA ILE A 90 0.55 7.15 -21.71
C ILE A 90 -0.89 6.86 -21.33
N HIS A 91 -1.33 7.49 -20.23
CA HIS A 91 -2.73 7.48 -19.87
C HIS A 91 -3.20 8.85 -19.36
N CYS A 92 -4.50 9.11 -19.50
CA CYS A 92 -5.19 10.17 -18.79
C CYS A 92 -6.30 9.56 -17.92
N TRP A 93 -7.28 10.35 -17.49
CA TRP A 93 -8.38 9.84 -16.66
C TRP A 93 -9.21 8.75 -17.35
N ARG A 94 -9.54 8.91 -18.65
CA ARG A 94 -10.45 8.00 -19.38
C ARG A 94 -9.85 7.42 -20.68
N GLY A 95 -8.57 7.66 -20.96
CA GLY A 95 -7.96 7.26 -22.24
C GLY A 95 -8.57 7.99 -23.44
N GLY A 96 -8.90 9.28 -23.25
CA GLY A 96 -9.50 10.14 -24.28
C GLY A 96 -8.51 11.12 -24.88
N MET A 97 -9.02 12.29 -25.29
CA MET A 97 -8.26 13.27 -26.06
C MET A 97 -6.95 13.72 -25.39
N ARG A 98 -6.91 13.92 -24.07
CA ARG A 98 -5.68 14.34 -23.36
C ARG A 98 -4.49 13.41 -23.62
N SER A 99 -4.66 12.10 -23.41
CA SER A 99 -3.59 11.13 -23.65
C SER A 99 -3.34 10.93 -25.14
N ALA A 100 -4.37 11.02 -25.98
CA ALA A 100 -4.23 10.90 -27.43
C ALA A 100 -3.43 12.07 -28.04
N SER A 101 -3.67 13.31 -27.60
CA SER A 101 -2.97 14.50 -28.07
C SER A 101 -1.49 14.49 -27.66
N VAL A 102 -1.20 14.12 -26.41
CA VAL A 102 0.19 13.93 -25.97
C VAL A 102 0.85 12.78 -26.73
N GLY A 103 0.13 11.67 -26.92
CA GLY A 103 0.65 10.54 -27.68
C GLY A 103 0.99 10.90 -29.12
N TRP A 104 0.12 11.65 -29.81
CA TRP A 104 0.40 12.14 -31.15
C TRP A 104 1.64 13.05 -31.21
N LEU A 105 1.79 13.97 -30.24
CA LEU A 105 2.96 14.84 -30.15
C LEU A 105 4.25 14.02 -29.98
N LEU A 106 4.25 13.04 -29.07
CA LEU A 106 5.42 12.21 -28.82
C LEU A 106 5.72 11.26 -29.99
N GLU A 107 4.71 10.66 -30.65
CA GLU A 107 4.93 9.92 -31.90
C GLU A 107 5.61 10.81 -32.96
N THR A 108 5.13 12.04 -33.13
CA THR A 108 5.72 13.01 -34.07
C THR A 108 7.17 13.35 -33.72
N ALA A 109 7.52 13.31 -32.44
CA ALA A 109 8.89 13.50 -31.94
C ALA A 109 9.76 12.22 -31.93
N GLY A 110 9.28 11.13 -32.52
CA GLY A 110 10.01 9.87 -32.70
C GLY A 110 9.93 8.90 -31.52
N PHE A 111 8.88 8.99 -30.69
CA PHE A 111 8.62 8.02 -29.63
C PHE A 111 7.73 6.87 -30.10
N ASN A 112 7.98 5.69 -29.54
CA ASN A 112 7.06 4.56 -29.62
C ASN A 112 6.05 4.69 -28.49
N VAL A 113 4.81 5.04 -28.85
CA VAL A 113 3.76 5.38 -27.87
C VAL A 113 2.71 4.27 -27.78
N THR A 114 2.42 3.85 -26.55
CA THR A 114 1.26 3.02 -26.24
C THR A 114 0.26 3.79 -25.36
N LEU A 115 -1.04 3.71 -25.63
CA LEU A 115 -2.10 4.33 -24.84
C LEU A 115 -2.88 3.31 -24.00
N LEU A 116 -3.24 3.69 -22.77
CA LEU A 116 -4.16 2.91 -21.94
C LEU A 116 -5.62 3.08 -22.39
N ILE A 117 -6.24 2.01 -22.88
CA ILE A 117 -7.68 1.97 -23.14
C ILE A 117 -8.44 2.18 -21.84
N GLY A 118 -9.33 3.18 -21.80
CA GLY A 118 -10.11 3.53 -20.62
C GLY A 118 -9.35 4.35 -19.57
N GLY A 119 -8.05 4.60 -19.78
CA GLY A 119 -7.21 5.40 -18.89
C GLY A 119 -7.16 4.89 -17.45
N TYR A 120 -6.82 5.79 -16.53
CA TYR A 120 -6.77 5.49 -15.10
C TYR A 120 -8.09 4.95 -14.56
N LYS A 121 -9.24 5.41 -15.06
CA LYS A 121 -10.57 4.85 -14.70
C LYS A 121 -10.70 3.36 -15.10
N GLY A 122 -10.18 3.00 -16.28
CA GLY A 122 -10.14 1.61 -16.75
C GLY A 122 -9.25 0.75 -15.86
N PHE A 123 -8.03 1.23 -15.56
CA PHE A 123 -7.13 0.60 -14.58
C PHE A 123 -7.81 0.41 -13.22
N ARG A 124 -8.44 1.44 -12.67
CA ARG A 124 -9.14 1.38 -11.37
C ARG A 124 -10.22 0.30 -11.33
N ARG A 125 -11.01 0.18 -12.40
CA ARG A 125 -12.03 -0.88 -12.50
C ARG A 125 -11.39 -2.26 -12.51
N TRP A 126 -10.32 -2.43 -13.30
CA TRP A 126 -9.56 -3.68 -13.34
C TRP A 126 -8.97 -4.02 -11.96
N ALA A 127 -8.26 -3.07 -11.34
CA ALA A 127 -7.64 -3.24 -10.03
C ALA A 127 -8.65 -3.68 -8.96
N LEU A 128 -9.82 -3.03 -8.90
CA LEU A 128 -10.87 -3.39 -7.95
C LEU A 128 -11.48 -4.78 -8.23
N SER A 129 -11.58 -5.18 -9.50
CA SER A 129 -12.12 -6.50 -9.85
C SER A 129 -11.23 -7.65 -9.38
N LEU A 130 -9.94 -7.41 -9.17
CA LEU A 130 -9.00 -8.42 -8.67
C LEU A 130 -9.29 -8.83 -7.23
N PHE A 131 -9.83 -7.92 -6.40
CA PHE A 131 -10.07 -8.19 -4.98
C PHE A 131 -11.16 -9.23 -4.72
N SER A 132 -12.09 -9.38 -5.66
CA SER A 132 -13.13 -10.42 -5.60
C SER A 132 -12.61 -11.80 -6.03
N VAL A 133 -11.41 -11.88 -6.59
CA VAL A 133 -10.80 -13.16 -6.97
C VAL A 133 -10.23 -13.82 -5.71
N PRO A 134 -10.69 -15.03 -5.35
CA PRO A 134 -10.20 -15.72 -4.16
C PRO A 134 -8.70 -16.04 -4.25
N GLN A 135 -7.99 -15.84 -3.14
CA GLN A 135 -6.63 -16.33 -2.92
C GLN A 135 -6.60 -17.29 -1.73
N LYS A 136 -5.62 -18.21 -1.73
CA LYS A 136 -5.36 -19.09 -0.58
C LYS A 136 -4.62 -18.29 0.50
N ILE A 137 -5.34 -17.58 1.34
CA ILE A 137 -4.73 -16.70 2.36
C ILE A 137 -4.31 -17.51 3.58
N ILE A 138 -3.12 -17.21 4.11
CA ILE A 138 -2.68 -17.59 5.45
C ILE A 138 -2.40 -16.32 6.23
N VAL A 139 -3.02 -16.18 7.40
CA VAL A 139 -2.84 -15.00 8.24
C VAL A 139 -1.77 -15.28 9.30
N LEU A 140 -0.70 -14.49 9.30
CA LEU A 140 0.28 -14.48 10.37
C LEU A 140 -0.22 -13.59 11.52
N GLY A 141 -0.74 -14.24 12.57
CA GLY A 141 -1.18 -13.61 13.81
C GLY A 141 -0.05 -13.50 14.82
N GLY A 142 -0.23 -12.64 15.82
CA GLY A 142 0.73 -12.47 16.91
C GLY A 142 0.62 -11.09 17.56
N MET A 143 0.80 -11.05 18.88
CA MET A 143 0.73 -9.82 19.67
C MET A 143 1.77 -8.77 19.21
N THR A 144 1.59 -7.51 19.60
CA THR A 144 2.53 -6.42 19.34
C THR A 144 3.95 -6.78 19.81
N GLY A 145 4.96 -6.49 18.99
CA GLY A 145 6.36 -6.80 19.28
C GLY A 145 6.78 -8.25 19.01
N SER A 146 5.92 -9.10 18.43
CA SER A 146 6.26 -10.51 18.15
C SER A 146 7.19 -10.75 16.94
N GLY A 147 7.58 -9.71 16.21
CA GLY A 147 8.48 -9.82 15.05
C GLY A 147 7.80 -10.30 13.76
N LYS A 148 6.50 -10.02 13.58
CA LYS A 148 5.73 -10.47 12.41
C LYS A 148 6.29 -9.93 11.10
N THR A 149 6.62 -8.64 11.06
CA THR A 149 7.12 -7.97 9.86
C THR A 149 8.43 -8.61 9.38
N GLU A 150 9.33 -8.91 10.31
CA GLU A 150 10.62 -9.56 10.04
C GLU A 150 10.43 -11.00 9.55
N ILE A 151 9.48 -11.73 10.13
CA ILE A 151 9.12 -13.09 9.68
C ILE A 151 8.52 -13.07 8.28
N LEU A 152 7.61 -12.13 7.97
CA LEU A 152 7.04 -11.97 6.63
C LEU A 152 8.11 -11.60 5.60
N CYS A 153 9.08 -10.78 5.98
CA CYS A 153 10.23 -10.47 5.14
C CYS A 153 11.08 -11.73 4.86
N ALA A 154 11.36 -12.54 5.90
CA ALA A 154 12.09 -13.79 5.76
C ALA A 154 11.33 -14.80 4.86
N LEU A 155 10.01 -14.96 5.04
CA LEU A 155 9.17 -15.78 4.17
C LEU A 155 9.25 -15.33 2.71
N ARG A 156 9.16 -14.02 2.43
CA ARG A 156 9.32 -13.48 1.08
C ARG A 156 10.70 -13.84 0.48
N ASN A 157 11.76 -13.73 1.26
CA ASN A 157 13.12 -14.07 0.83
C ASN A 157 13.29 -15.58 0.57
N MET A 158 12.47 -16.41 1.21
CA MET A 158 12.40 -17.86 0.97
C MET A 158 11.54 -18.22 -0.26
N GLY A 159 10.95 -17.24 -0.95
CA GLY A 159 10.15 -17.44 -2.15
C GLY A 159 8.64 -17.57 -1.90
N GLU A 160 8.18 -17.42 -0.65
CA GLU A 160 6.76 -17.39 -0.33
C GLU A 160 6.09 -16.10 -0.83
N GLN A 161 4.79 -16.18 -1.13
CA GLN A 161 4.02 -15.01 -1.54
C GLN A 161 3.54 -14.24 -0.32
N VAL A 162 3.87 -12.95 -0.24
CA VAL A 162 3.58 -12.13 0.93
C VAL A 162 2.92 -10.82 0.53
N LEU A 163 1.70 -10.59 1.01
CA LEU A 163 1.06 -9.27 0.97
C LEU A 163 1.30 -8.54 2.29
N ASP A 164 2.25 -7.61 2.26
CA ASP A 164 2.65 -6.78 3.40
C ASP A 164 1.84 -5.48 3.38
N LEU A 165 0.72 -5.48 4.11
CA LEU A 165 -0.23 -4.38 4.08
C LEU A 165 0.29 -3.16 4.84
N GLU A 166 1.04 -3.35 5.92
CA GLU A 166 1.71 -2.30 6.68
C GLU A 166 2.73 -1.54 5.83
N ALA A 167 3.55 -2.23 5.02
CA ALA A 167 4.48 -1.59 4.10
C ALA A 167 3.75 -0.78 3.01
N LEU A 168 2.69 -1.35 2.42
CA LEU A 168 1.89 -0.67 1.40
C LEU A 168 1.13 0.54 1.98
N ALA A 169 0.67 0.44 3.23
CA ALA A 169 0.02 1.52 3.97
C ALA A 169 1.02 2.53 4.54
N LYS A 170 2.32 2.18 4.62
CA LYS A 170 3.37 2.95 5.31
C LYS A 170 3.01 3.21 6.77
N HIS A 171 2.52 2.18 7.45
CA HIS A 171 2.02 2.31 8.82
C HIS A 171 1.96 0.95 9.53
N ARG A 172 2.45 0.86 10.77
CA ARG A 172 2.52 -0.39 11.57
C ARG A 172 1.29 -0.71 12.44
N GLY A 173 0.09 -0.63 11.86
CA GLY A 173 -1.16 -1.08 12.52
C GLY A 173 -1.59 -0.46 13.87
N SER A 174 -0.81 0.45 14.47
CA SER A 174 -0.95 0.87 15.89
C SER A 174 -0.99 2.38 16.08
N SER A 175 -1.17 2.85 17.33
CA SER A 175 -1.07 4.29 17.62
C SER A 175 0.32 4.80 17.26
N PHE A 176 1.36 4.00 17.49
CA PHE A 176 2.75 4.32 17.21
C PHE A 176 3.13 4.06 15.74
N GLY A 177 2.21 3.49 14.94
CA GLY A 177 2.54 2.88 13.65
C GLY A 177 3.02 3.84 12.56
N ALA A 178 2.79 5.15 12.69
CA ALA A 178 3.28 6.16 11.74
C ALA A 178 4.72 6.65 12.06
N LEU A 179 5.25 6.36 13.24
CA LEU A 179 6.52 6.91 13.68
C LEU A 179 7.69 6.36 12.86
N GLY A 180 8.55 7.27 12.40
CA GLY A 180 9.69 6.94 11.55
C GLY A 180 9.33 6.52 10.11
N LEU A 181 8.06 6.66 9.69
CA LEU A 181 7.62 6.27 8.36
C LEU A 181 7.22 7.47 7.50
N SER A 182 7.33 7.29 6.18
CA SER A 182 6.85 8.29 5.21
C SER A 182 5.31 8.42 5.27
N PRO A 183 4.73 9.54 4.80
CA PRO A 183 3.29 9.75 4.83
C PRO A 183 2.50 8.61 4.18
N GLN A 184 1.41 8.21 4.85
CA GLN A 184 0.50 7.19 4.34
C GLN A 184 -0.08 7.61 2.98
N PRO A 185 -0.30 6.65 2.06
CA PRO A 185 -1.00 6.94 0.83
C PRO A 185 -2.48 7.29 1.10
N THR A 186 -3.15 7.87 0.10
CA THR A 186 -4.61 7.92 0.12
C THR A 186 -5.18 6.50 0.07
N ASN A 187 -6.44 6.31 0.49
CA ASN A 187 -7.13 5.03 0.29
C ASN A 187 -7.15 4.59 -1.18
N GLU A 188 -7.26 5.57 -2.09
CA GLU A 188 -7.22 5.30 -3.53
C GLU A 188 -5.88 4.70 -3.95
N GLN A 189 -4.78 5.32 -3.55
CA GLN A 189 -3.43 4.85 -3.88
C GLN A 189 -3.08 3.55 -3.16
N PHE A 190 -3.49 3.39 -1.89
CA PHE A 190 -3.34 2.13 -1.15
C PHE A 190 -3.97 0.97 -1.91
N TRP A 191 -5.19 1.14 -2.42
CA TRP A 191 -5.86 0.08 -3.19
C TRP A 191 -5.17 -0.19 -4.53
N ASN A 192 -4.61 0.83 -5.19
CA ASN A 192 -3.83 0.61 -6.40
C ASN A 192 -2.58 -0.25 -6.11
N LEU A 193 -1.88 0.05 -5.01
CA LEU A 193 -0.69 -0.69 -4.57
C LEU A 193 -1.05 -2.14 -4.22
N VAL A 194 -2.09 -2.35 -3.43
CA VAL A 194 -2.59 -3.70 -3.08
C VAL A 194 -2.99 -4.48 -4.32
N ALA A 195 -3.71 -3.87 -5.27
CA ALA A 195 -4.12 -4.55 -6.50
C ALA A 195 -2.94 -4.99 -7.36
N MET A 196 -1.87 -4.19 -7.43
CA MET A 196 -0.68 -4.54 -8.20
C MET A 196 0.09 -5.71 -7.59
N GLU A 197 0.13 -5.83 -6.26
CA GLU A 197 0.70 -7.01 -5.61
C GLU A 197 -0.23 -8.23 -5.77
N TRP A 198 -1.53 -8.04 -5.54
CA TRP A 198 -2.54 -9.10 -5.66
C TRP A 198 -2.60 -9.75 -7.05
N ALA A 199 -2.34 -8.96 -8.10
CA ALA A 199 -2.29 -9.44 -9.48
C ALA A 199 -1.13 -10.40 -9.77
N LYS A 200 -0.03 -10.30 -9.02
CA LYS A 200 1.20 -11.06 -9.27
C LYS A 200 1.17 -12.46 -8.66
N PHE A 201 0.30 -12.70 -7.68
CA PHE A 201 0.28 -13.96 -6.95
C PHE A 201 -0.23 -15.12 -7.80
N ASP A 202 0.54 -16.20 -7.80
CA ASP A 202 0.11 -17.53 -8.21
C ASP A 202 -0.96 -18.05 -7.24
N ARG A 203 -2.13 -18.32 -7.78
CA ARG A 203 -3.32 -18.79 -7.05
C ARG A 203 -3.17 -20.24 -6.58
N SER A 204 -2.21 -20.98 -7.12
CA SER A 204 -1.93 -22.36 -6.68
C SER A 204 -1.29 -22.39 -5.29
N GLN A 205 -0.54 -21.33 -4.95
CA GLN A 205 0.24 -21.18 -3.72
C GLN A 205 -0.46 -20.28 -2.69
N PRO A 206 -0.15 -20.45 -1.39
CA PRO A 206 -0.67 -19.57 -0.36
C PRO A 206 -0.11 -18.16 -0.49
N VAL A 207 -0.86 -17.19 0.04
CA VAL A 207 -0.44 -15.80 0.23
C VAL A 207 -0.47 -15.50 1.71
N TRP A 208 0.70 -15.20 2.27
CA TRP A 208 0.86 -14.75 3.65
C TRP A 208 0.44 -13.30 3.78
N VAL A 209 -0.39 -13.02 4.77
CA VAL A 209 -0.87 -11.69 5.11
C VAL A 209 -0.75 -11.50 6.61
N GLU A 210 -0.36 -10.32 7.06
CA GLU A 210 -0.32 -10.05 8.49
C GLU A 210 -1.74 -9.87 9.07
N ALA A 211 -1.90 -10.19 10.36
CA ALA A 211 -3.18 -10.07 11.05
C ALA A 211 -3.57 -8.62 11.38
N GLU A 212 -4.04 -7.88 10.38
CA GLU A 212 -4.53 -6.51 10.56
C GLU A 212 -6.02 -6.41 10.84
N SER A 213 -6.40 -5.29 11.46
CA SER A 213 -7.80 -4.88 11.53
C SER A 213 -8.29 -4.39 10.16
N LYS A 214 -9.58 -4.06 10.02
CA LYS A 214 -10.15 -3.50 8.77
C LYS A 214 -9.42 -2.25 8.25
N ARG A 215 -8.61 -1.60 9.08
CA ARG A 215 -7.82 -0.41 8.74
C ARG A 215 -6.42 -0.47 9.33
N ILE A 216 -5.48 0.09 8.58
CA ILE A 216 -4.10 0.33 8.97
C ILE A 216 -3.89 1.84 8.89
N GLY A 217 -3.88 2.50 10.05
CA GLY A 217 -3.91 3.97 10.11
C GLY A 217 -5.13 4.54 9.40
N VAL A 218 -4.91 5.30 8.31
CA VAL A 218 -5.99 5.88 7.48
C VAL A 218 -6.37 4.99 6.29
N CYS A 219 -5.54 3.99 5.98
CA CYS A 219 -5.74 3.05 4.88
C CYS A 219 -6.74 1.97 5.29
N ARG A 220 -7.77 1.75 4.48
CA ARG A 220 -8.79 0.72 4.68
C ARG A 220 -8.49 -0.47 3.78
N ILE A 221 -8.47 -1.67 4.35
CA ILE A 221 -8.33 -2.90 3.57
C ILE A 221 -9.59 -3.07 2.70
N PRO A 222 -9.48 -3.41 1.40
CA PRO A 222 -10.64 -3.73 0.56
C PRO A 222 -11.53 -4.78 1.22
N GLN A 223 -12.85 -4.58 1.20
CA GLN A 223 -13.77 -5.42 1.96
C GLN A 223 -13.74 -6.88 1.47
N GLU A 224 -13.53 -7.08 0.18
CA GLU A 224 -13.43 -8.39 -0.47
C GLU A 224 -12.18 -9.14 -0.05
N ILE A 225 -11.04 -8.47 0.12
CA ILE A 225 -9.81 -9.07 0.69
C ILE A 225 -10.01 -9.35 2.17
N PHE A 226 -10.55 -8.38 2.93
CA PHE A 226 -10.74 -8.55 4.37
C PHE A 226 -11.68 -9.73 4.69
N ALA A 227 -12.76 -9.90 3.91
CA ALA A 227 -13.68 -11.03 4.07
C ALA A 227 -13.02 -12.38 3.78
N GLN A 228 -11.98 -12.42 2.93
CA GLN A 228 -11.17 -13.62 2.73
C GLN A 228 -10.23 -13.85 3.93
N MET A 229 -9.59 -12.79 4.44
CA MET A 229 -8.73 -12.85 5.64
C MET A 229 -9.50 -13.33 6.88
N GLU A 230 -10.77 -12.96 7.04
CA GLU A 230 -11.62 -13.39 8.16
C GLU A 230 -11.88 -14.91 8.17
N LYS A 231 -11.83 -15.56 6.99
CA LYS A 231 -12.06 -17.00 6.82
C LYS A 231 -10.76 -17.80 6.72
N ALA A 232 -9.63 -17.11 6.60
CA ALA A 232 -8.33 -17.72 6.40
C ALA A 232 -7.82 -18.44 7.64
N THR A 233 -7.00 -19.46 7.43
CA THR A 233 -6.22 -20.11 8.49
C THR A 233 -5.28 -19.10 9.14
N VAL A 234 -5.27 -19.07 10.47
CA VAL A 234 -4.39 -18.18 11.24
C VAL A 234 -3.28 -19.00 11.87
N ILE A 235 -2.03 -18.64 11.58
CA ILE A 235 -0.87 -19.11 12.33
C ILE A 235 -0.48 -17.99 13.29
N GLU A 236 -0.79 -18.19 14.57
CA GLU A 236 -0.55 -17.22 15.63
C GLU A 236 0.80 -17.49 16.29
N ILE A 237 1.75 -16.58 16.08
CA ILE A 237 3.06 -16.66 16.72
C ILE A 237 3.02 -16.08 18.14
N SER A 238 3.86 -16.65 19.01
CA SER A 238 4.09 -16.16 20.36
C SER A 238 5.58 -16.00 20.64
N ARG A 239 5.93 -14.91 21.33
CA ARG A 239 7.27 -14.63 21.85
C ARG A 239 7.18 -14.27 23.33
N SER A 240 8.29 -14.43 24.04
CA SER A 240 8.37 -14.00 25.42
C SER A 240 8.15 -12.49 25.53
N ARG A 241 7.63 -12.02 26.67
CA ARG A 241 7.41 -10.59 26.90
C ARG A 241 8.70 -9.77 26.81
N GLN A 242 9.83 -10.33 27.25
CA GLN A 242 11.14 -9.69 27.20
C GLN A 242 11.60 -9.44 25.76
N GLU A 243 11.47 -10.43 24.88
CA GLU A 243 11.78 -10.27 23.46
C GLU A 243 10.89 -9.22 22.81
N ARG A 244 9.59 -9.22 23.12
CA ARG A 244 8.66 -8.23 22.55
C ARG A 244 9.02 -6.79 22.95
N VAL A 245 9.42 -6.58 24.20
CA VAL A 245 9.92 -5.28 24.66
C VAL A 245 11.21 -4.90 23.93
N ALA A 246 12.16 -5.84 23.78
CA ALA A 246 13.40 -5.59 23.05
C ALA A 246 13.16 -5.15 21.60
N PHE A 247 12.27 -5.84 20.87
CA PHE A 247 11.88 -5.45 19.52
C PHE A 247 11.25 -4.05 19.47
N LEU A 248 10.39 -3.70 20.43
CA LEU A 248 9.78 -2.38 20.46
C LEU A 248 10.80 -1.27 20.75
N VAL A 249 11.79 -1.54 21.59
CA VAL A 249 12.90 -0.60 21.85
C VAL A 249 13.74 -0.43 20.59
N GLU A 250 13.99 -1.48 19.82
CA GLU A 250 14.70 -1.39 18.54
C GLU A 250 13.89 -0.58 17.50
N ILE A 251 12.60 -0.87 17.33
CA ILE A 251 11.73 -0.22 16.33
C ILE A 251 11.53 1.28 16.63
N TYR A 252 11.37 1.64 17.91
CA TYR A 252 11.02 3.00 18.32
C TYR A 252 12.16 3.76 19.01
N GLY A 253 13.35 3.16 19.11
CA GLY A 253 14.50 3.71 19.84
C GLY A 253 14.97 5.07 19.30
N GLU A 254 14.84 5.27 17.99
CA GLU A 254 15.24 6.52 17.32
C GLU A 254 14.08 7.53 17.20
N ALA A 255 12.87 7.19 17.66
CA ALA A 255 11.72 8.08 17.57
C ALA A 255 11.85 9.26 18.55
N HIS A 256 11.39 10.44 18.14
CA HIS A 256 11.35 11.59 19.04
C HIS A 256 10.42 11.32 20.23
N ILE A 257 10.90 11.59 21.44
CA ILE A 257 10.17 11.36 22.70
C ILE A 257 8.79 12.04 22.69
N ASN A 258 8.68 13.26 22.15
CA ASN A 258 7.42 13.98 22.06
C ASN A 258 6.37 13.23 21.20
N ASP A 259 6.81 12.55 20.14
CA ASP A 259 5.92 11.78 19.28
C ASP A 259 5.46 10.49 19.97
N LEU A 260 6.34 9.84 20.74
CA LEU A 260 6.00 8.70 21.59
C LEU A 260 4.98 9.09 22.68
N ILE A 261 5.16 10.27 23.29
CA ILE A 261 4.20 10.82 24.26
C ILE A 261 2.86 11.09 23.58
N ALA A 262 2.84 11.73 22.41
CA ALA A 262 1.61 12.01 21.67
C ALA A 262 0.88 10.72 21.25
N ALA A 263 1.61 9.68 20.85
CA ALA A 263 1.06 8.36 20.55
C ALA A 263 0.49 7.66 21.81
N THR A 264 1.13 7.84 22.97
CA THR A 264 0.65 7.34 24.26
C THR A 264 -0.64 8.06 24.70
N GLU A 265 -0.70 9.38 24.55
CA GLU A 265 -1.89 10.17 24.89
C GLU A 265 -3.12 9.76 24.06
N ARG A 266 -2.94 9.41 22.77
CA ARG A 266 -4.03 8.87 21.93
C ARG A 266 -4.68 7.61 22.50
N ILE A 267 -3.95 6.81 23.27
CA ILE A 267 -4.47 5.58 23.91
C ILE A 267 -4.78 5.75 25.39
N ARG A 268 -4.57 6.93 25.99
CA ARG A 268 -4.70 7.19 27.44
C ARG A 268 -5.98 6.63 28.05
N LYS A 269 -7.13 6.88 27.43
CA LYS A 269 -8.44 6.44 27.94
C LYS A 269 -8.51 4.91 28.07
N ARG A 270 -7.87 4.18 27.16
CA ARG A 270 -7.89 2.71 27.12
C ARG A 270 -6.75 2.09 27.94
N LEU A 271 -5.59 2.74 27.98
CA LEU A 271 -4.44 2.34 28.79
C LEU A 271 -4.70 2.54 30.30
N GLY A 272 -5.50 3.55 30.64
CA GLY A 272 -5.79 3.98 32.00
C GLY A 272 -4.93 5.17 32.41
N GLY A 273 -5.54 6.14 33.12
CA GLY A 273 -4.90 7.42 33.42
C GLY A 273 -3.63 7.33 34.25
N VAL A 274 -3.54 6.36 35.17
CA VAL A 274 -2.35 6.10 36.01
C VAL A 274 -1.20 5.56 35.15
N ARG A 275 -1.44 4.45 34.44
CA ARG A 275 -0.44 3.82 33.57
C ARG A 275 0.04 4.75 32.46
N ALA A 276 -0.84 5.57 31.90
CA ALA A 276 -0.44 6.54 30.89
C ALA A 276 0.51 7.62 31.45
N LYS A 277 0.24 8.14 32.66
CA LYS A 277 1.15 9.10 33.33
C LYS A 277 2.51 8.45 33.60
N GLU A 278 2.51 7.23 34.10
CA GLU A 278 3.73 6.46 34.38
C GLU A 278 4.53 6.17 33.11
N THR A 279 3.87 5.72 32.05
CA THR A 279 4.47 5.52 30.72
C THR A 279 5.14 6.80 30.21
N ILE A 280 4.46 7.94 30.33
CA ILE A 280 5.00 9.24 29.91
C ILE A 280 6.21 9.65 30.76
N SER A 281 6.24 9.31 32.05
CA SER A 281 7.43 9.53 32.90
C SER A 281 8.61 8.73 32.39
N PHE A 282 8.43 7.42 32.16
CA PHE A 282 9.48 6.57 31.61
C PHE A 282 9.99 7.04 30.25
N LEU A 283 9.11 7.51 29.36
CA LEU A 283 9.51 8.09 28.07
C LEU A 283 10.39 9.34 28.24
N ARG A 284 10.07 10.22 29.19
CA ARG A 284 10.86 11.44 29.48
C ARG A 284 12.22 11.11 30.10
N GLU A 285 12.28 10.04 30.89
CA GLU A 285 13.50 9.53 31.51
C GLU A 285 14.36 8.69 30.54
N GLY A 286 13.89 8.44 29.32
CA GLY A 286 14.58 7.60 28.33
C GLY A 286 14.45 6.09 28.59
N ASN A 287 13.62 5.67 29.55
CA ASN A 287 13.38 4.26 29.85
C ASN A 287 12.32 3.66 28.91
N LEU A 288 12.71 3.47 27.64
CA LEU A 288 11.83 2.95 26.60
C LEU A 288 11.34 1.52 26.90
N ALA A 289 12.15 0.71 27.58
CA ALA A 289 11.78 -0.66 27.94
C ALA A 289 10.59 -0.68 28.91
N ALA A 290 10.64 0.09 30.00
CA ALA A 290 9.55 0.18 30.96
C ALA A 290 8.28 0.81 30.34
N ALA A 291 8.45 1.85 29.51
CA ALA A 291 7.34 2.44 28.77
C ALA A 291 6.66 1.42 27.84
N SER A 292 7.45 0.67 27.05
CA SER A 292 6.95 -0.34 26.12
C SER A 292 6.22 -1.47 26.84
N ASP A 293 6.74 -1.91 27.99
CA ASP A 293 6.12 -2.96 28.80
C ASP A 293 4.71 -2.58 29.30
N LEU A 294 4.55 -1.33 29.75
CA LEU A 294 3.23 -0.81 30.15
C LEU A 294 2.28 -0.68 28.96
N ILE A 295 2.78 -0.22 27.80
CA ILE A 295 2.00 -0.09 26.57
C ILE A 295 1.51 -1.46 26.08
N LEU A 296 2.36 -2.50 26.17
CA LEU A 296 2.01 -3.86 25.77
C LEU A 296 0.79 -4.40 26.53
N HIS A 297 0.62 -4.06 27.81
CA HIS A 297 -0.54 -4.50 28.57
C HIS A 297 -1.88 -4.07 27.93
N TYR A 298 -1.94 -2.88 27.31
CA TYR A 298 -3.11 -2.44 26.57
C TYR A 298 -3.28 -3.24 25.27
N TYR A 299 -2.21 -3.38 24.48
CA TYR A 299 -2.28 -4.05 23.18
C TYR A 299 -2.59 -5.55 23.30
N ASP A 300 -2.02 -6.23 24.29
CA ASP A 300 -2.28 -7.65 24.56
C ASP A 300 -3.75 -7.87 24.89
N LYS A 301 -4.35 -7.00 25.72
CA LYS A 301 -5.77 -7.07 26.06
C LYS A 301 -6.66 -6.87 24.82
N THR A 302 -6.34 -5.90 23.96
CA THR A 302 -7.11 -5.68 22.73
C THR A 302 -6.98 -6.85 21.75
N TYR A 303 -5.77 -7.41 21.65
CA TYR A 303 -5.48 -8.51 20.74
C TYR A 303 -6.24 -9.78 21.15
N ILE A 304 -6.25 -10.14 22.44
CA ILE A 304 -7.01 -11.30 22.95
C ILE A 304 -8.50 -11.14 22.64
N TYR A 305 -9.06 -9.95 22.87
CA TYR A 305 -10.46 -9.67 22.57
C TYR A 305 -10.81 -9.82 21.08
N ASP A 306 -9.92 -9.41 20.18
CA ASP A 306 -10.13 -9.57 18.74
C ASP A 306 -9.93 -11.02 18.29
N LEU A 307 -9.00 -11.75 18.92
CA LEU A 307 -8.76 -13.17 18.67
C LEU A 307 -9.98 -14.03 19.05
N GLU A 308 -10.59 -13.76 20.21
CA GLU A 308 -11.80 -14.47 20.69
C GLU A 308 -13.02 -14.30 19.75
N LYS A 309 -13.02 -13.24 18.94
CA LYS A 309 -14.10 -12.98 17.98
C LYS A 309 -13.88 -13.63 16.62
N ARG A 310 -12.69 -14.15 16.34
CA ARG A 310 -12.42 -14.80 15.06
C ARG A 310 -13.11 -16.16 15.04
N SER A 311 -13.82 -16.42 13.96
CA SER A 311 -14.48 -17.71 13.71
C SER A 311 -13.59 -18.73 13.00
N GLY A 312 -12.42 -18.31 12.51
CA GLY A 312 -11.48 -19.18 11.79
C GLY A 312 -10.59 -20.02 12.70
N THR A 313 -9.94 -21.03 12.12
CA THR A 313 -9.01 -21.90 12.85
C THR A 313 -7.71 -21.18 13.16
N ILE A 314 -7.29 -21.22 14.44
CA ILE A 314 -6.07 -20.59 14.93
C ILE A 314 -5.09 -21.67 15.40
N TYR A 315 -3.89 -21.68 14.83
CA TYR A 315 -2.81 -22.56 15.20
C TYR A 315 -1.70 -21.77 15.88
N LYS A 316 -1.42 -22.11 17.13
CA LYS A 316 -0.41 -21.41 17.93
C LYS A 316 0.99 -21.98 17.67
N VAL A 317 1.94 -21.11 17.40
CA VAL A 317 3.36 -21.45 17.21
C VAL A 317 4.20 -20.63 18.18
N ASN A 318 5.05 -21.28 18.96
CA ASN A 318 5.99 -20.58 19.83
C ASN A 318 7.31 -20.37 19.07
N VAL A 319 7.68 -19.11 18.88
CA VAL A 319 8.91 -18.70 18.18
C VAL A 319 9.89 -17.98 19.11
N SER A 320 9.72 -18.13 20.42
CA SER A 320 10.62 -17.54 21.42
C SER A 320 12.03 -18.09 21.25
N GLY A 321 13.03 -17.21 21.28
CA GLY A 321 14.44 -17.54 21.09
C GLY A 321 14.85 -17.80 19.63
N LEU A 322 13.90 -17.80 18.69
CA LEU A 322 14.20 -18.01 17.27
C LEU A 322 14.54 -16.70 16.58
N SER A 323 15.46 -16.77 15.60
CA SER A 323 15.67 -15.69 14.64
C SER A 323 14.44 -15.50 13.75
N ALA A 324 14.36 -14.40 13.00
CA ALA A 324 13.27 -14.20 12.04
C ALA A 324 13.22 -15.28 10.96
N VAL A 325 14.40 -15.78 10.54
CA VAL A 325 14.53 -16.84 9.53
C VAL A 325 14.08 -18.18 10.09
N ASP A 326 14.53 -18.57 11.28
CA ASP A 326 14.12 -19.84 11.89
C ASP A 326 12.62 -19.84 12.22
N ALA A 327 12.09 -18.70 12.67
CA ALA A 327 10.66 -18.54 12.88
C ALA A 327 9.87 -18.62 11.57
N ALA A 328 10.40 -18.08 10.47
CA ALA A 328 9.79 -18.19 9.13
C ALA A 328 9.75 -19.65 8.64
N ILE A 329 10.83 -20.40 8.80
CA ILE A 329 10.88 -21.84 8.51
C ILE A 329 9.80 -22.57 9.30
N LEU A 330 9.74 -22.34 10.62
CA LEU A 330 8.77 -23.04 11.48
C LEU A 330 7.31 -22.75 11.10
N VAL A 331 6.97 -21.50 10.76
CA VAL A 331 5.59 -21.19 10.32
C VAL A 331 5.30 -21.70 8.92
N GLN A 332 6.29 -21.76 8.01
CA GLN A 332 6.16 -22.36 6.69
C GLN A 332 5.88 -23.87 6.79
N GLU A 333 6.69 -24.60 7.57
CA GLU A 333 6.48 -26.02 7.83
C GLU A 333 5.09 -26.27 8.41
N LYS A 334 4.66 -25.40 9.35
CA LYS A 334 3.30 -25.51 9.91
C LYS A 334 2.23 -25.28 8.85
N SER A 335 2.41 -24.33 7.95
CA SER A 335 1.50 -24.11 6.82
C SER A 335 1.41 -25.32 5.88
N GLU A 336 2.54 -25.96 5.58
CA GLU A 336 2.59 -27.17 4.75
C GLU A 336 1.86 -28.35 5.41
N GLU A 337 2.11 -28.58 6.71
CA GLU A 337 1.42 -29.61 7.49
C GLU A 337 -0.11 -29.43 7.42
N LEU A 338 -0.60 -28.21 7.63
CA LEU A 338 -2.03 -27.91 7.61
C LEU A 338 -2.67 -28.13 6.23
N ARG A 339 -1.96 -27.77 5.17
CA ARG A 339 -2.44 -27.99 3.78
C ARG A 339 -2.52 -29.48 3.44
N SER A 340 -1.61 -30.30 3.98
CA SER A 340 -1.63 -31.75 3.77
C SER A 340 -2.80 -32.45 4.46
N GLN A 341 -3.35 -31.86 5.53
CA GLN A 341 -4.50 -32.40 6.28
C GLN A 341 -5.86 -32.03 5.65
N GLU A 342 -5.89 -31.03 4.78
CA GLU A 342 -7.09 -30.55 4.07
C GLU A 342 -7.27 -31.20 2.68
N SER A 343 -6.28 -31.96 2.19
CA SER A 343 -6.27 -32.62 0.87
C SER A 343 -6.72 -34.07 0.94
#